data_AF-A0A0E0AMB7-F1
#
_entry.id   AF-A0A0E0AMB7-F1
#
_cell.length_a   1.000
_cell.length_b   1.000
_cell.length_c   1.000
_cell.angle_alpha   90.00
_cell.angle_beta   90.00
_cell.angle_gamma   90.00
#
_symmetry.space_group_name_H-M   'P 1'
#
loop_
_entity.id
_entity.type
_entity.pdbx_description
1 polymer ?
#
loop_
_entity_poly.entity_id
_entity_poly.type
_entity_poly.pdbx_seq_one_letter_code
_entity_poly.pdbx_strand_id
1 'polypeptide(L)'
;MNAVCSLCVYAAICRKERRELRWPGSLGAWEGFSNASDADLVAEQQIWAAVADADGDAAAKNEAFNCSNGDIYKWKQLWPVLAGKFGVEWAGYEGEERRVGLTAAMAGKEAVWAEIVAEEKLVATELGEVANWWFVDALFMDKWEFIDTMNKSKEHGFLGFRNTVRSFEAWIDKMKLYRIVP
;
A
#
# COMPACT_ATOMS: atom_id res chain seq x y z
N MET A 1 7.45 -4.33 2.44
CA MET A 1 6.68 -3.88 3.62
C MET A 1 5.27 -3.52 3.16
N ASN A 2 4.24 -3.70 4.01
CA ASN A 2 2.84 -3.52 3.61
C ASN A 2 2.32 -2.10 3.96
N ALA A 3 2.34 -1.19 2.99
CA ALA A 3 1.80 0.16 3.17
C ALA A 3 0.26 0.15 3.31
N VAL A 4 -0.44 -0.71 2.56
CA VAL A 4 -1.90 -0.73 2.52
C VAL A 4 -2.50 -1.05 3.89
N CYS A 5 -1.92 -1.99 4.64
CA CYS A 5 -2.37 -2.33 5.99
C CYS A 5 -2.24 -1.12 6.95
N SER A 6 -1.09 -0.45 6.94
CA SER A 6 -0.85 0.73 7.76
C SER A 6 -1.85 1.86 7.43
N LEU A 7 -2.14 2.07 6.14
CA LEU A 7 -3.11 3.06 5.69
C LEU A 7 -4.55 2.71 6.10
N CYS A 8 -4.92 1.43 6.08
CA CYS A 8 -6.22 0.97 6.57
C CYS A 8 -6.38 1.19 8.08
N VAL A 9 -5.33 0.91 8.86
CA VAL A 9 -5.32 1.16 10.30
C VAL A 9 -5.46 2.67 10.59
N TYR A 10 -4.73 3.51 9.84
CA TYR A 10 -4.88 4.97 9.94
C TYR A 10 -6.31 5.43 9.63
N ALA A 11 -6.92 4.93 8.55
CA ALA A 11 -8.29 5.25 8.20
C ALA A 11 -9.31 4.79 9.26
N ALA A 12 -9.11 3.60 9.85
CA ALA A 12 -9.95 3.10 10.94
C ALA A 12 -9.85 3.97 12.20
N ILE A 13 -8.64 4.43 12.55
CA ILE A 13 -8.43 5.36 13.67
C ILE A 13 -9.09 6.71 13.39
N CYS A 14 -8.91 7.28 12.19
CA CYS A 14 -9.60 8.52 11.80
C CYS A 14 -11.11 8.38 11.93
N ARG A 15 -11.69 7.27 11.47
CA ARG A 15 -13.12 6.97 11.60
C ARG A 15 -13.56 6.91 13.07
N LYS A 16 -12.84 6.17 13.92
CA LYS A 16 -13.13 6.04 15.37
C LYS A 16 -13.11 7.40 16.07
N GLU A 17 -12.16 8.26 15.71
CA GLU A 17 -12.00 9.59 16.28
C GLU A 17 -12.87 10.66 15.61
N ARG A 18 -13.65 10.30 14.59
CA ARG A 18 -14.46 11.23 13.77
C ARG A 18 -13.62 12.38 13.19
N ARG A 19 -12.42 12.04 12.72
CA ARG A 19 -11.49 12.96 12.07
C ARG A 19 -11.38 12.64 10.58
N GLU A 20 -11.03 13.64 9.80
CA GLU A 20 -10.72 13.45 8.39
C GLU A 20 -9.48 12.56 8.21
N LEU A 21 -9.48 11.76 7.14
CA LEU A 21 -8.31 11.08 6.63
C LEU A 21 -7.42 12.09 5.88
N ARG A 22 -6.52 12.73 6.63
CA ARG A 22 -5.62 13.76 6.10
C ARG A 22 -4.40 13.14 5.45
N TRP A 23 -4.02 13.65 4.28
CA TRP A 23 -2.78 13.29 3.59
C TRP A 23 -1.56 13.59 4.47
N PRO A 24 -0.73 12.59 4.84
CA PRO A 24 0.44 12.80 5.71
C PRO A 24 1.74 13.07 4.92
N GLY A 25 1.67 13.05 3.59
CA GLY A 25 2.82 13.09 2.68
C GLY A 25 3.18 14.46 2.12
N SER A 26 4.24 14.47 1.30
CA SER A 26 4.70 15.65 0.56
C SER A 26 3.79 15.96 -0.64
N LEU A 27 3.95 17.16 -1.24
CA LEU A 27 3.34 17.49 -2.54
C LEU A 27 3.87 16.57 -3.66
N GLY A 28 5.14 16.17 -3.57
CA GLY A 28 5.80 15.31 -4.55
C GLY A 28 5.12 13.95 -4.63
N ALA A 29 4.86 13.30 -3.50
CA ALA A 29 4.13 12.04 -3.47
C ALA A 29 2.64 12.18 -3.87
N TRP A 30 2.03 13.35 -3.63
CA TRP A 30 0.62 13.62 -4.00
C TRP A 30 0.42 13.82 -5.51
N GLU A 31 1.28 14.64 -6.13
CA GLU A 31 1.20 15.02 -7.53
C GLU A 31 2.07 14.18 -8.47
N GLY A 32 3.12 13.56 -7.97
CA GLY A 32 4.04 12.71 -8.73
C GLY A 32 3.46 11.34 -9.07
N PHE A 33 4.12 10.65 -9.98
CA PHE A 33 3.80 9.27 -10.33
C PHE A 33 4.45 8.27 -9.38
N SER A 34 3.75 7.17 -9.14
CA SER A 34 4.23 6.02 -8.37
C SER A 34 3.88 4.72 -9.09
N ASN A 35 4.66 3.68 -8.87
CA ASN A 35 4.29 2.30 -9.20
C ASN A 35 4.09 1.49 -7.90
N ALA A 36 3.56 0.27 -8.03
CA ALA A 36 3.36 -0.64 -6.92
C ALA A 36 3.59 -2.09 -7.38
N SER A 37 3.75 -2.98 -6.41
CA SER A 37 3.94 -4.41 -6.64
C SER A 37 2.88 -5.17 -5.84
N ASP A 38 1.89 -5.70 -6.54
CA ASP A 38 0.87 -6.58 -5.97
C ASP A 38 1.52 -7.87 -5.47
N ALA A 39 1.19 -8.30 -4.24
CA ALA A 39 1.86 -9.45 -3.63
C ALA A 39 1.58 -10.77 -4.37
N ASP A 40 0.39 -10.93 -4.97
CA ASP A 40 0.06 -12.12 -5.76
C ASP A 40 0.82 -12.08 -7.10
N LEU A 41 1.00 -10.90 -7.72
CA LEU A 41 1.84 -10.76 -8.93
C LEU A 41 3.33 -11.04 -8.65
N VAL A 42 3.84 -10.59 -7.50
CA VAL A 42 5.20 -10.91 -7.05
C VAL A 42 5.37 -12.43 -6.90
N ALA A 43 4.39 -13.10 -6.28
CA ALA A 43 4.40 -14.56 -6.15
C ALA A 43 4.35 -15.26 -7.51
N GLU A 44 3.49 -14.79 -8.43
CA GLU A 44 3.42 -15.29 -9.81
C GLU A 44 4.77 -15.16 -10.54
N GLN A 45 5.46 -14.03 -10.41
CA GLN A 45 6.77 -13.84 -11.04
C GLN A 45 7.83 -14.74 -10.43
N GLN A 46 7.81 -14.96 -9.12
CA GLN A 46 8.74 -15.89 -8.46
C GLN A 46 8.50 -17.33 -8.93
N ILE A 47 7.23 -17.75 -9.05
CA ILE A 47 6.86 -19.06 -9.59
C ILE A 47 7.31 -19.18 -11.04
N TRP A 48 7.01 -18.19 -11.88
CA TRP A 48 7.45 -18.13 -13.27
C TRP A 48 8.97 -18.32 -13.38
N ALA A 49 9.73 -17.55 -12.61
CA ALA A 49 11.20 -17.62 -12.63
C ALA A 49 11.73 -18.99 -12.18
N ALA A 50 11.03 -19.68 -11.28
CA ALA A 50 11.40 -21.00 -10.78
C ALA A 50 11.06 -22.14 -11.76
N VAL A 51 10.04 -21.99 -12.63
CA VAL A 51 9.56 -23.06 -13.51
C VAL A 51 9.89 -22.85 -14.99
N ALA A 52 10.32 -21.65 -15.41
CA ALA A 52 10.69 -21.37 -16.80
C ALA A 52 11.72 -22.37 -17.36
N ASP A 53 12.56 -22.96 -16.50
CA ASP A 53 13.55 -23.99 -16.82
C ASP A 53 12.98 -25.35 -17.25
N ALA A 54 11.71 -25.65 -16.96
CA ALA A 54 11.16 -27.01 -17.10
C ALA A 54 11.07 -27.50 -18.56
N ASP A 55 10.97 -26.57 -19.52
CA ASP A 55 10.78 -26.87 -20.94
C ASP A 55 12.03 -26.63 -21.80
N GLY A 56 13.20 -26.40 -21.16
CA GLY A 56 14.48 -26.16 -21.86
C GLY A 56 14.70 -24.71 -22.30
N ASP A 57 13.79 -23.79 -21.94
CA ASP A 57 13.91 -22.36 -22.19
C ASP A 57 14.54 -21.68 -20.97
N ALA A 58 15.81 -21.26 -21.07
CA ALA A 58 16.56 -20.66 -19.97
C ALA A 58 16.12 -19.22 -19.64
N ALA A 59 14.89 -18.84 -20.00
CA ALA A 59 14.45 -17.46 -20.07
C ALA A 59 14.54 -16.70 -18.73
N ALA A 60 14.47 -17.36 -17.58
CA ALA A 60 14.49 -16.66 -16.28
C ALA A 60 15.70 -16.99 -15.37
N LYS A 61 16.54 -17.96 -15.76
CA LYS A 61 17.58 -18.50 -14.87
C LYS A 61 18.75 -17.54 -14.70
N ASN A 62 19.23 -17.41 -13.47
CA ASN A 62 20.39 -16.58 -13.11
C ASN A 62 20.22 -15.09 -13.48
N GLU A 63 18.99 -14.62 -13.58
CA GLU A 63 18.67 -13.25 -13.94
C GLU A 63 18.03 -12.50 -12.76
N ALA A 64 18.38 -11.23 -12.62
CA ALA A 64 17.68 -10.30 -11.74
C ALA A 64 16.56 -9.59 -12.52
N PHE A 65 15.34 -9.61 -12.00
CA PHE A 65 14.17 -8.96 -12.59
C PHE A 65 13.51 -8.00 -11.60
N ASN A 66 13.04 -6.85 -12.12
CA ASN A 66 12.10 -6.01 -11.39
C ASN A 66 10.71 -6.66 -11.36
N CYS A 67 9.89 -6.24 -10.40
CA CYS A 67 8.50 -6.65 -10.27
C CYS A 67 7.63 -5.45 -9.89
N SER A 68 6.87 -4.94 -10.85
CA SER A 68 5.82 -3.95 -10.61
C SER A 68 4.58 -4.28 -11.44
N ASN A 69 3.46 -3.66 -11.10
CA ASN A 69 2.14 -3.95 -11.65
C ASN A 69 2.03 -3.69 -13.16
N GLY A 70 2.98 -2.96 -13.76
CA GLY A 70 2.98 -2.60 -15.17
C GLY A 70 2.18 -1.34 -15.51
N ASP A 71 1.61 -0.68 -14.51
CA ASP A 71 0.99 0.65 -14.60
C ASP A 71 1.59 1.63 -13.58
N ILE A 72 1.18 2.90 -13.68
CA ILE A 72 1.52 3.97 -12.75
C ILE A 72 0.24 4.58 -12.19
N TYR A 73 0.34 5.16 -10.99
CA TYR A 73 -0.76 5.85 -10.32
C TYR A 73 -0.27 7.13 -9.65
N LYS A 74 -1.22 7.94 -9.17
CA LYS A 74 -0.95 9.03 -8.23
C LYS A 74 -1.67 8.75 -6.92
N TRP A 75 -1.05 9.07 -5.78
CA TRP A 75 -1.70 8.88 -4.48
C TRP A 75 -3.00 9.66 -4.35
N LYS A 76 -3.12 10.82 -5.02
CA LYS A 76 -4.38 11.59 -5.08
C LYS A 76 -5.56 10.84 -5.68
N GLN A 77 -5.31 9.77 -6.44
CA GLN A 77 -6.35 8.88 -6.98
C GLN A 77 -6.71 7.77 -5.98
N LEU A 78 -5.74 7.23 -5.24
CA LEU A 78 -5.97 6.14 -4.28
C LEU A 78 -6.50 6.63 -2.92
N TRP A 79 -6.18 7.87 -2.54
CA TRP A 79 -6.62 8.46 -1.28
C TRP A 79 -8.14 8.51 -1.11
N PRO A 80 -8.94 9.02 -2.09
CA PRO A 80 -10.39 8.97 -2.00
C PRO A 80 -10.95 7.53 -2.02
N VAL A 81 -10.26 6.59 -2.66
CA VAL A 81 -10.66 5.16 -2.65
C VAL A 81 -10.56 4.59 -1.23
N LEU A 82 -9.43 4.83 -0.55
CA LEU A 82 -9.24 4.43 0.84
C LEU A 82 -10.30 5.08 1.75
N ALA A 83 -10.52 6.38 1.60
CA ALA A 83 -11.52 7.12 2.35
C ALA A 83 -12.93 6.50 2.18
N GLY A 84 -13.31 6.20 0.93
CA GLY A 84 -14.57 5.55 0.60
C GLY A 84 -14.72 4.15 1.20
N LYS A 85 -13.66 3.33 1.20
CA LYS A 85 -13.67 1.99 1.82
C LYS A 85 -13.87 2.02 3.34
N PHE A 86 -13.56 3.14 3.99
CA PHE A 86 -13.75 3.32 5.44
C PHE A 86 -14.91 4.27 5.79
N GLY A 87 -15.57 4.87 4.80
CA GLY A 87 -16.66 5.82 5.03
C GLY A 87 -16.22 7.04 5.85
N VAL A 88 -15.01 7.55 5.59
CA VAL A 88 -14.43 8.69 6.29
C VAL A 88 -14.22 9.85 5.33
N GLU A 89 -14.47 11.08 5.78
CA GLU A 89 -14.11 12.28 5.01
C GLU A 89 -12.58 12.37 4.87
N TRP A 90 -12.10 12.99 3.80
CA TRP A 90 -10.66 13.06 3.53
C TRP A 90 -10.21 14.45 3.11
N ALA A 91 -8.96 14.77 3.42
CA ALA A 91 -8.28 15.98 2.95
C ALA A 91 -7.01 15.57 2.20
N GLY A 92 -6.81 16.18 1.03
CA GLY A 92 -5.60 15.99 0.23
C GLY A 92 -4.41 16.78 0.78
N TYR A 93 -3.47 17.13 -0.10
CA TYR A 93 -2.36 18.00 0.28
C TYR A 93 -2.84 19.43 0.61
N GLU A 94 -2.56 19.91 1.83
CA GLU A 94 -2.98 21.21 2.36
C GLU A 94 -1.82 22.19 2.59
N GLY A 95 -0.63 21.94 2.03
CA GLY A 95 0.57 22.74 2.26
C GLY A 95 1.60 22.05 3.17
N GLU A 96 2.88 22.37 2.96
CA GLU A 96 4.00 21.72 3.63
C GLU A 96 4.02 22.06 5.14
N GLU A 97 3.56 23.25 5.50
CA GLU A 97 3.42 23.73 6.88
C GLU A 97 2.36 22.97 7.69
N ARG A 98 1.42 22.29 7.00
CA ARG A 98 0.38 21.46 7.61
C ARG A 98 0.77 19.97 7.65
N ARG A 99 1.91 19.60 7.04
CA ARG A 99 2.33 18.21 6.93
C ARG A 99 2.74 17.64 8.29
N VAL A 100 2.13 16.52 8.65
CA VAL A 100 2.48 15.73 9.84
C VAL A 100 2.57 14.26 9.42
N GLY A 101 3.74 13.67 9.59
CA GLY A 101 3.95 12.24 9.32
C GLY A 101 3.16 11.34 10.28
N LEU A 102 2.82 10.14 9.83
CA LEU A 102 2.05 9.18 10.59
C LEU A 102 2.78 8.68 11.84
N THR A 103 4.11 8.64 11.85
CA THR A 103 4.87 8.25 13.06
C THR A 103 4.55 9.19 14.21
N ALA A 104 4.52 10.50 13.95
CA ALA A 104 4.17 11.50 14.95
C ALA A 104 2.66 11.52 15.23
N ALA A 105 1.82 11.46 14.19
CA ALA A 105 0.37 11.56 14.34
C ALA A 105 -0.25 10.36 15.08
N MET A 106 0.32 9.16 14.92
CA MET A 106 -0.20 7.92 15.48
C MET A 106 0.49 7.49 16.78
N ALA A 107 1.46 8.26 17.27
CA ALA A 107 2.08 8.00 18.56
C ALA A 107 1.02 8.03 19.69
N GLY A 108 1.00 7.01 20.54
CA GLY A 108 0.04 6.92 21.66
C GLY A 108 -1.36 6.44 21.27
N LYS A 109 -1.57 5.94 20.03
CA LYS A 109 -2.88 5.44 19.56
C LYS A 109 -3.12 3.97 19.84
N GLU A 110 -2.27 3.31 20.65
CA GLU A 110 -2.37 1.88 20.96
C GLU A 110 -3.69 1.55 21.65
N ALA A 111 -4.12 2.38 22.61
CA ALA A 111 -5.41 2.19 23.29
C ALA A 111 -6.60 2.34 22.33
N VAL A 112 -6.55 3.31 21.42
CA VAL A 112 -7.60 3.53 20.41
C VAL A 112 -7.69 2.33 19.47
N TRP A 113 -6.55 1.77 19.06
CA TRP A 113 -6.53 0.55 18.24
C TRP A 113 -7.11 -0.66 19.00
N ALA A 114 -6.74 -0.85 20.26
CA ALA A 114 -7.29 -1.92 21.10
C ALA A 114 -8.82 -1.85 21.25
N GLU A 115 -9.37 -0.63 21.39
CA GLU A 115 -10.82 -0.42 21.38
C GLU A 115 -11.47 -0.82 20.04
N ILE A 116 -10.88 -0.41 18.91
CA ILE A 116 -11.37 -0.77 17.57
C ILE A 116 -11.39 -2.29 17.41
N VAL A 117 -10.30 -2.97 17.79
CA VAL A 117 -10.18 -4.43 17.72
C VAL A 117 -11.29 -5.11 18.52
N ALA A 118 -11.56 -4.62 19.74
CA ALA A 118 -12.59 -5.19 20.61
C ALA A 118 -14.02 -4.94 20.10
N GLU A 119 -14.33 -3.71 19.69
CA GLU A 119 -15.68 -3.32 19.24
C GLU A 119 -16.07 -3.97 17.92
N GLU A 120 -15.15 -4.00 16.96
CA GLU A 120 -15.36 -4.53 15.60
C GLU A 120 -15.07 -6.04 15.52
N LYS A 121 -14.68 -6.67 16.64
CA LYS A 121 -14.37 -8.11 16.76
C LYS A 121 -13.34 -8.57 15.74
N LEU A 122 -12.26 -7.79 15.64
CA LEU A 122 -11.13 -8.04 14.78
C LEU A 122 -10.25 -9.16 15.34
N VAL A 123 -9.32 -9.65 14.51
CA VAL A 123 -8.20 -10.45 14.99
C VAL A 123 -7.42 -9.63 16.01
N ALA A 124 -7.10 -10.24 17.15
CA ALA A 124 -6.34 -9.58 18.21
C ALA A 124 -4.92 -9.25 17.71
N THR A 125 -4.64 -7.96 17.53
CA THR A 125 -3.34 -7.44 17.09
C THR A 125 -2.95 -6.21 17.89
N GLU A 126 -1.65 -6.04 18.12
CA GLU A 126 -1.10 -4.80 18.64
C GLU A 126 -0.88 -3.81 17.49
N LEU A 127 -0.95 -2.50 17.78
CA LEU A 127 -0.86 -1.47 16.76
C LEU A 127 0.46 -1.56 15.95
N GLY A 128 1.57 -1.83 16.63
CA GLY A 128 2.89 -1.96 16.00
C GLY A 128 3.07 -3.22 15.13
N GLU A 129 2.19 -4.22 15.25
CA GLU A 129 2.23 -5.44 14.44
C GLU A 129 1.58 -5.23 13.06
N VAL A 130 0.53 -4.39 13.00
CA VAL A 130 -0.27 -4.16 11.80
C VAL A 130 0.05 -2.83 11.10
N ALA A 131 0.67 -1.89 11.82
CA ALA A 131 1.00 -0.58 11.27
C ALA A 131 2.49 -0.27 11.38
N ASN A 132 3.10 0.04 10.24
CA ASN A 132 4.50 0.41 10.11
C ASN A 132 4.58 1.87 9.66
N TRP A 133 4.45 2.79 10.62
CA TRP A 133 4.34 4.22 10.36
C TRP A 133 5.58 4.83 9.73
N TRP A 134 6.77 4.43 10.17
CA TRP A 134 8.03 4.95 9.64
C TRP A 134 8.16 4.62 8.15
N PHE A 135 7.68 3.46 7.72
CA PHE A 135 7.72 3.05 6.31
C PHE A 135 6.76 3.91 5.47
N VAL A 136 5.56 4.18 5.96
CA VAL A 136 4.62 5.07 5.26
C VAL A 136 5.18 6.49 5.16
N ASP A 137 5.81 6.99 6.23
CA ASP A 137 6.47 8.28 6.21
C ASP A 137 7.61 8.30 5.18
N ALA A 138 8.48 7.29 5.18
CA ALA A 138 9.55 7.18 4.18
C ALA A 138 9.01 7.14 2.75
N LEU A 139 7.91 6.42 2.50
CA LEU A 139 7.25 6.33 1.20
C LEU A 139 6.69 7.69 0.73
N PHE A 140 6.18 8.51 1.65
CA PHE A 140 5.47 9.75 1.34
C PHE A 140 6.27 11.03 1.53
N MET A 141 7.42 10.96 2.19
CA MET A 141 8.32 12.10 2.39
C MET A 141 9.08 12.46 1.12
N ASP A 142 9.21 11.53 0.19
CA ASP A 142 10.12 11.72 -0.92
C ASP A 142 9.59 12.71 -1.96
N LYS A 143 10.53 13.43 -2.57
CA LYS A 143 10.24 14.38 -3.66
C LYS A 143 10.48 13.76 -5.03
N TRP A 144 10.93 12.52 -5.06
CA TRP A 144 11.41 11.83 -6.27
C TRP A 144 10.45 10.72 -6.66
N GLU A 145 10.33 10.50 -7.96
CA GLU A 145 9.55 9.39 -8.52
C GLU A 145 10.42 8.13 -8.54
N PHE A 146 10.07 7.13 -7.71
CA PHE A 146 10.69 5.81 -7.76
C PHE A 146 9.89 4.92 -8.69
N ILE A 147 10.26 4.94 -9.97
CA ILE A 147 9.61 4.12 -11.00
C ILE A 147 10.65 3.17 -11.58
N ASP A 148 10.31 1.89 -11.60
CA ASP A 148 11.12 0.85 -12.22
C ASP A 148 10.66 0.56 -13.67
N THR A 149 11.25 -0.46 -14.28
CA THR A 149 10.80 -0.95 -15.59
C THR A 149 10.60 -2.46 -15.57
N MET A 150 9.48 -2.89 -16.15
CA MET A 150 9.14 -4.30 -16.38
C MET A 150 9.60 -4.81 -17.75
N ASN A 151 10.35 -4.02 -18.53
CA ASN A 151 10.74 -4.40 -19.89
C ASN A 151 11.50 -5.72 -19.93
N LYS A 152 12.53 -5.88 -19.09
CA LYS A 152 13.30 -7.13 -19.02
C LYS A 152 12.41 -8.34 -18.70
N SER A 153 11.51 -8.22 -17.72
CA SER A 153 10.58 -9.31 -17.36
C SER A 153 9.70 -9.70 -18.55
N LYS A 154 9.14 -8.71 -19.28
CA LYS A 154 8.31 -8.94 -20.47
C LYS A 154 9.09 -9.53 -21.64
N GLU A 155 10.29 -9.04 -21.89
CA GLU A 155 11.20 -9.54 -22.95
C GLU A 155 11.58 -11.00 -22.72
N HIS A 156 11.63 -11.42 -21.46
CA HIS A 156 11.87 -12.80 -21.05
C HIS A 156 10.56 -13.63 -20.90
N GLY A 157 9.40 -13.07 -21.27
CA GLY A 157 8.13 -13.80 -21.35
C GLY A 157 7.21 -13.67 -20.13
N PHE A 158 7.58 -12.93 -19.08
CA PHE A 158 6.67 -12.63 -17.98
C PHE A 158 5.74 -11.47 -18.35
N LEU A 159 4.49 -11.82 -18.72
CA LEU A 159 3.47 -10.87 -19.14
C LEU A 159 2.40 -10.59 -18.05
N GLY A 160 2.67 -11.02 -16.81
CA GLY A 160 1.80 -10.73 -15.67
C GLY A 160 1.72 -9.23 -15.41
N PHE A 161 0.51 -8.74 -15.15
CA PHE A 161 0.27 -7.34 -14.78
C PHE A 161 -0.91 -7.27 -13.81
N ARG A 162 -1.07 -6.12 -13.16
CA ARG A 162 -2.24 -5.77 -12.34
C ARG A 162 -2.64 -4.33 -12.61
N ASN A 163 -3.93 -4.05 -12.53
CA ASN A 163 -4.40 -2.67 -12.42
C ASN A 163 -4.25 -2.23 -10.97
N THR A 164 -3.41 -1.22 -10.71
CA THR A 164 -3.05 -0.84 -9.33
C THR A 164 -4.24 -0.38 -8.51
N VAL A 165 -5.21 0.33 -9.09
CA VAL A 165 -6.41 0.79 -8.36
C VAL A 165 -7.25 -0.41 -7.90
N ARG A 166 -7.50 -1.37 -8.79
CA ARG A 166 -8.25 -2.60 -8.45
C ARG A 166 -7.50 -3.47 -7.45
N SER A 167 -6.18 -3.58 -7.60
CA SER A 167 -5.32 -4.29 -6.64
C SER A 167 -5.43 -3.66 -5.26
N PHE A 168 -5.31 -2.33 -5.17
CA PHE A 168 -5.45 -1.59 -3.90
C PHE A 168 -6.79 -1.85 -3.22
N GLU A 169 -7.90 -1.76 -3.96
CA GLU A 169 -9.24 -2.10 -3.45
C GLU A 169 -9.33 -3.54 -2.97
N ALA A 170 -8.83 -4.49 -3.76
CA ALA A 170 -8.87 -5.91 -3.44
C ALA A 170 -8.07 -6.24 -2.16
N TRP A 171 -6.90 -5.63 -1.96
CA TRP A 171 -6.11 -5.82 -0.75
C TRP A 171 -6.78 -5.21 0.49
N ILE A 172 -7.45 -4.06 0.36
CA ILE A 172 -8.27 -3.50 1.44
C ILE A 172 -9.40 -4.46 1.80
N ASP A 173 -10.15 -4.93 0.79
CA ASP A 173 -11.28 -5.86 1.00
C ASP A 173 -10.84 -7.19 1.59
N LYS A 174 -9.66 -7.69 1.19
CA LYS A 174 -9.05 -8.90 1.76
C LYS A 174 -8.73 -8.71 3.25
N MET A 175 -8.14 -7.57 3.65
CA MET A 175 -7.86 -7.32 5.07
C MET A 175 -9.14 -7.17 5.92
N LYS A 176 -10.20 -6.58 5.37
CA LYS A 176 -11.54 -6.54 6.00
C LYS A 176 -12.13 -7.94 6.13
N LEU A 177 -12.05 -8.76 5.07
CA LEU A 177 -12.51 -10.15 5.07
C LEU A 177 -11.82 -10.98 6.16
N TYR A 178 -10.50 -10.83 6.30
CA TYR A 178 -9.71 -11.48 7.35
C TYR A 178 -9.85 -10.80 8.73
N ARG A 179 -10.67 -9.76 8.84
CA ARG A 179 -10.92 -8.99 10.07
C ARG A 179 -9.63 -8.47 10.72
N ILE A 180 -8.67 -8.05 9.91
CA ILE A 180 -7.49 -7.32 10.39
C ILE A 180 -7.85 -5.85 10.66
N VAL A 181 -8.75 -5.32 9.83
CA VAL A 181 -9.32 -3.96 9.93
C VAL A 181 -10.85 -4.05 9.77
N PRO A 182 -11.61 -3.05 10.25
CA PRO A 182 -13.07 -3.00 10.09
C PRO A 182 -13.52 -2.79 8.63
#